data_AF-A0A7W1BF39-F1
#
_entry.id   AF-A0A7W1BF39-F1
#
_cell.length_a   1.000
_cell.length_b   1.000
_cell.length_c   1.000
_cell.angle_alpha   90.00
_cell.angle_beta   90.00
_cell.angle_gamma   90.00
#
_symmetry.space_group_name_H-M   'P 1'
#
loop_
_entity.id
_entity.type
_entity.pdbx_description
1 polymer ?
#
loop_
_entity_poly.entity_id
_entity_poly.type
_entity_poly.pdbx_seq_one_letter_code
_entity_poly.pdbx_strand_id
1 'polypeptide(L)'
;IHFTSENLTRATPVASRLYQKFTPKVGIAYQPTPVVSLYATYGRGFEAPVIGELRVLPGGVFGFNAELEPQVSDNFEVGARGEPLPWLAFQAAVFQQDIKDFISPFGTFPNNSFQNVGRVNQFGLELGSQVELFSRLTLGLAYTYSDFTFEEFNNGTNDFSENQLPGVPRHIFFGELRYRDGSGLYGAIELQSVTRFQVNDANTFSNPPYTVASARMGYDWDTGRFRLSPFLGVNNLSDERYSAFALINDTARRFFNPLPELSAYGGVGVTF
;
A
#
# COMPACT_ATOMS: atom_id res chain seq x y z
N ILE A 1 15.90 15.80 -10.73
CA ILE A 1 16.71 14.56 -10.60
C ILE A 1 17.62 14.46 -11.82
N HIS A 2 18.92 14.25 -11.64
CA HIS A 2 19.90 14.20 -12.72
C HIS A 2 20.48 12.79 -12.82
N PHE A 3 20.48 12.23 -14.03
CA PHE A 3 21.10 10.95 -14.33
C PHE A 3 22.22 11.15 -15.35
N THR A 4 23.35 10.50 -15.12
CA THR A 4 24.45 10.41 -16.08
C THR A 4 24.79 8.94 -16.27
N SER A 5 24.84 8.50 -17.52
CA SER A 5 25.41 7.21 -17.90
C SER A 5 26.85 7.43 -18.34
N GLU A 6 27.80 6.99 -17.53
CA GLU A 6 29.22 6.93 -17.87
C GLU A 6 29.60 5.47 -18.14
N ASN A 7 30.16 5.20 -19.32
CA ASN A 7 30.56 3.85 -19.70
C ASN A 7 32.08 3.73 -19.68
N LEU A 8 32.60 2.71 -18.99
CA LEU A 8 34.05 2.45 -18.86
C LEU A 8 34.67 1.87 -20.14
N THR A 9 33.86 1.58 -21.17
CA THR A 9 34.31 1.11 -22.48
C THR A 9 33.84 2.05 -23.59
N ARG A 10 34.75 2.32 -24.54
CA ARG A 10 34.86 3.56 -25.33
C ARG A 10 33.85 3.75 -26.48
N ALA A 11 32.76 2.98 -26.54
CA ALA A 11 31.96 2.83 -27.75
C ALA A 11 30.48 3.27 -27.66
N THR A 12 30.01 3.83 -26.54
CA THR A 12 28.65 4.38 -26.42
C THR A 12 28.71 5.81 -25.91
N PRO A 13 27.98 6.77 -26.49
CA PRO A 13 27.98 8.16 -26.02
C PRO A 13 27.59 8.25 -24.54
N VAL A 14 28.30 9.09 -23.78
CA VAL A 14 27.84 9.54 -22.46
C VAL A 14 26.50 10.23 -22.67
N ALA A 15 25.47 9.74 -21.97
CA ALA A 15 24.12 10.31 -22.04
C ALA A 15 23.74 10.81 -20.65
N SER A 16 23.23 12.04 -20.58
CA SER A 16 22.70 12.62 -19.34
C SER A 16 21.28 13.11 -19.54
N ARG A 17 20.47 13.02 -18.49
CA ARG A 17 19.10 13.54 -18.48
C ARG A 17 18.77 14.19 -17.16
N LEU A 18 18.24 15.40 -17.24
CA LEU A 18 17.77 16.18 -16.10
C LEU A 18 16.25 16.24 -16.12
N TYR A 19 15.62 15.73 -15.07
CA TYR A 19 14.17 15.86 -14.86
C TYR A 19 13.88 16.96 -13.83
N GLN A 20 13.06 17.92 -14.22
CA GLN A 20 12.57 19.01 -13.37
C GLN A 20 11.05 19.14 -13.55
N LYS A 21 10.31 19.17 -12.45
CA LYS A 21 8.87 19.40 -12.43
C LYS A 21 8.53 20.33 -11.27
N PHE A 22 7.51 21.15 -11.44
CA PHE A 22 6.96 22.00 -10.37
C PHE A 22 5.87 21.24 -9.62
N THR A 23 6.02 21.14 -8.29
CA THR A 23 5.18 20.31 -7.40
C THR A 23 4.53 21.16 -6.31
N PRO A 24 3.51 21.97 -6.64
CA PRO A 24 2.78 22.75 -5.65
C PRO A 24 2.00 21.86 -4.70
N LYS A 25 1.81 22.34 -3.47
CA LYS A 25 0.91 21.75 -2.48
C LYS A 25 0.14 22.86 -1.76
N VAL A 26 -1.16 22.67 -1.61
CA VAL A 26 -2.04 23.56 -0.87
C VAL A 26 -2.97 22.72 0.01
N GLY A 27 -3.30 23.23 1.18
CA GLY A 27 -4.20 22.57 2.11
C GLY A 27 -4.99 23.58 2.91
N ILE A 28 -6.22 23.23 3.22
CA ILE A 28 -7.11 23.98 4.09
C ILE A 28 -7.57 23.05 5.20
N ALA A 29 -7.58 23.54 6.43
CA ALA A 29 -8.14 22.85 7.57
C ALA A 29 -9.18 23.75 8.25
N TYR A 30 -10.28 23.16 8.69
CA TYR A 30 -11.36 23.85 9.37
C TYR A 30 -11.82 23.01 10.56
N GLN A 31 -11.97 23.64 11.71
CA GLN A 31 -12.38 22.99 12.94
C GLN A 31 -13.80 23.48 13.31
N PRO A 32 -14.87 22.81 12.82
CA PRO A 32 -16.25 23.21 13.11
C PRO A 32 -16.62 23.10 14.60
N THR A 33 -15.96 22.20 15.34
CA THR A 33 -16.11 22.05 16.80
C THR A 33 -14.74 21.78 17.43
N PRO A 34 -14.55 21.99 18.74
CA PRO A 34 -13.27 21.71 19.40
C PRO A 34 -12.78 20.25 19.27
N VAL A 35 -13.67 19.32 18.91
CA VAL A 35 -13.39 17.87 18.87
C VAL A 35 -13.42 17.26 17.46
N VAL A 36 -13.77 18.04 16.42
CA VAL A 36 -13.80 17.58 15.02
C VAL A 36 -13.03 18.53 14.13
N SER A 37 -12.13 17.98 13.32
CA SER A 37 -11.37 18.70 12.30
C SER A 37 -11.71 18.16 10.90
N LEU A 38 -11.92 19.08 9.96
CA LEU A 38 -12.07 18.81 8.53
C LEU A 38 -10.84 19.34 7.81
N TYR A 39 -10.44 18.68 6.73
CA TYR A 39 -9.36 19.17 5.88
C TYR A 39 -9.61 18.82 4.41
N ALA A 40 -8.98 19.60 3.55
CA ALA A 40 -8.88 19.33 2.13
C ALA A 40 -7.46 19.68 1.67
N THR A 41 -6.86 18.83 0.85
CA THR A 41 -5.54 19.06 0.28
C THR A 41 -5.52 18.80 -1.21
N TYR A 42 -4.69 19.57 -1.91
CA TYR A 42 -4.27 19.31 -3.26
C TYR A 42 -2.75 19.33 -3.32
N GLY A 43 -2.15 18.39 -4.04
CA GLY A 43 -0.71 18.35 -4.25
C GLY A 43 -0.34 17.70 -5.56
N ARG A 44 0.63 18.29 -6.27
CA ARG A 44 1.24 17.67 -7.44
C ARG A 44 2.57 17.03 -7.05
N GLY A 45 2.77 15.79 -7.47
CA GLY A 45 4.01 15.03 -7.32
C GLY A 45 4.57 14.61 -8.68
N PHE A 46 5.82 14.16 -8.69
CA PHE A 46 6.37 13.46 -9.86
C PHE A 46 7.34 12.36 -9.42
N GLU A 47 7.44 11.32 -10.22
CA GLU A 47 8.37 10.21 -10.05
C GLU A 47 9.26 10.14 -11.30
N ALA A 48 10.55 10.41 -11.13
CA ALA A 48 11.49 10.20 -12.22
C ALA A 48 11.75 8.70 -12.40
N PRO A 49 12.01 8.25 -13.64
CA PRO A 49 12.33 6.85 -13.89
C PRO A 49 13.53 6.40 -13.07
N VAL A 50 13.53 5.16 -12.60
CA VAL A 50 14.68 4.60 -11.89
C VAL A 50 15.76 4.15 -12.88
N ILE A 51 17.02 4.11 -12.46
CA ILE A 51 18.16 3.75 -13.33
C ILE A 51 17.93 2.39 -14.02
N GLY A 52 17.29 1.44 -13.33
CA GLY A 52 16.94 0.13 -13.88
C GLY A 52 16.01 0.18 -15.11
N GLU A 53 15.18 1.21 -15.22
CA GLU A 53 14.23 1.41 -16.32
C GLU A 53 14.88 2.10 -17.52
N LEU A 54 15.95 2.85 -17.27
CA LEU A 54 16.68 3.61 -18.29
C LEU A 54 17.74 2.77 -19.03
N ARG A 55 18.02 1.53 -18.63
CA ARG A 55 19.17 0.74 -19.11
C ARG A 55 18.95 -0.09 -20.38
N VAL A 56 17.72 -0.13 -20.88
CA VAL A 56 17.34 -0.87 -22.09
C VAL A 56 16.55 0.05 -23.00
N LEU A 57 17.01 0.19 -24.24
CA LEU A 57 16.31 0.94 -25.29
C LEU A 57 15.10 0.15 -25.81
N PRO A 58 14.06 0.84 -26.34
CA PRO A 58 13.03 0.18 -27.14
C PRO A 58 13.67 -0.74 -28.21
N GLY A 59 13.23 -2.00 -28.26
CA GLY A 59 13.84 -3.03 -29.11
C GLY A 59 14.82 -3.98 -28.39
N GLY A 60 15.03 -3.81 -27.08
CA GLY A 60 15.70 -4.79 -26.22
C GLY A 60 17.23 -4.75 -26.25
N VAL A 61 17.80 -3.62 -26.66
CA VAL A 61 19.26 -3.39 -26.68
C VAL A 61 19.67 -2.63 -25.43
N PHE A 62 20.76 -3.06 -24.77
CA PHE A 62 21.33 -2.31 -23.65
C PHE A 62 21.78 -0.92 -24.10
N GLY A 63 21.32 0.11 -23.40
CA GLY A 63 21.58 1.50 -23.73
C GLY A 63 20.78 2.44 -22.84
N PHE A 64 21.03 3.74 -22.92
CA PHE A 64 20.35 4.72 -22.09
C PHE A 64 19.06 5.22 -22.76
N ASN A 65 17.89 4.80 -22.25
CA ASN A 65 16.58 5.24 -22.72
C ASN A 65 16.28 6.67 -22.29
N ALA A 66 16.77 7.62 -23.09
CA ALA A 66 16.59 9.05 -22.88
C ALA A 66 15.22 9.58 -23.32
N GLU A 67 14.25 8.71 -23.66
CA GLU A 67 12.89 9.13 -24.04
C GLU A 67 11.90 9.02 -22.87
N LEU A 68 12.14 8.13 -21.91
CA LEU A 68 11.25 7.87 -20.78
C LEU A 68 11.00 9.09 -19.88
N GLU A 69 9.81 9.67 -19.89
CA GLU A 69 9.47 10.84 -19.08
C GLU A 69 9.10 10.45 -17.63
N PRO A 70 9.22 11.37 -16.66
CA PRO A 70 8.73 11.17 -15.31
C PRO A 70 7.21 11.04 -15.26
N GLN A 71 6.71 10.17 -14.39
CA GLN A 71 5.29 10.14 -14.03
C GLN A 71 4.93 11.42 -13.27
N VAL A 72 3.75 11.98 -13.51
CA VAL A 72 3.26 13.16 -12.78
C VAL A 72 1.91 12.84 -12.16
N SER A 73 1.76 13.09 -10.87
CA SER A 73 0.52 12.82 -10.13
C SER A 73 -0.14 14.12 -9.67
N ASP A 74 -1.43 14.30 -9.94
CA ASP A 74 -2.29 15.29 -9.30
C ASP A 74 -3.14 14.61 -8.23
N ASN A 75 -2.98 15.02 -6.96
CA ASN A 75 -3.58 14.36 -5.81
C ASN A 75 -4.55 15.29 -5.11
N PHE A 76 -5.77 14.82 -4.86
CA PHE A 76 -6.81 15.50 -4.11
C PHE A 76 -7.26 14.61 -2.95
N GLU A 77 -7.38 15.18 -1.76
CA GLU A 77 -7.87 14.46 -0.58
C GLU A 77 -8.76 15.37 0.25
N VAL A 78 -9.91 14.86 0.67
CA VAL A 78 -10.81 15.51 1.62
C VAL A 78 -11.06 14.54 2.76
N GLY A 79 -10.88 15.01 4.00
CA GLY A 79 -11.03 14.16 5.16
C GLY A 79 -11.56 14.87 6.39
N ALA A 80 -11.94 14.04 7.36
CA ALA A 80 -12.44 14.41 8.66
C ALA A 80 -11.83 13.50 9.72
N ARG A 81 -11.50 14.07 10.88
CA ARG A 81 -11.05 13.32 12.04
C ARG A 81 -11.51 13.97 13.33
N GLY A 82 -11.71 13.18 14.37
CA GLY A 82 -12.09 13.73 15.66
C GLY A 82 -12.43 12.70 16.72
N GLU A 83 -12.70 13.23 17.90
CA GLU A 83 -13.10 12.52 19.11
C GLU A 83 -14.43 13.08 19.61
N PRO A 84 -15.54 12.89 18.88
CA PRO A 84 -16.81 13.55 19.19
C PRO A 84 -17.40 13.12 20.53
N LEU A 85 -16.99 11.96 21.05
CA LEU A 85 -17.40 11.40 22.33
C LEU A 85 -16.16 10.84 23.04
N PRO A 86 -16.11 10.80 24.39
CA PRO A 86 -14.95 10.30 25.12
C PRO A 86 -14.53 8.86 24.79
N TRP A 87 -15.46 8.07 24.26
CA TRP A 87 -15.28 6.67 23.92
C TRP A 87 -15.16 6.43 22.40
N LEU A 88 -15.16 7.48 21.57
CA LEU A 88 -15.16 7.35 20.11
C LEU A 88 -14.14 8.27 19.47
N ALA A 89 -13.17 7.68 18.78
CA ALA A 89 -12.32 8.37 17.81
C ALA A 89 -12.64 7.88 16.39
N PHE A 90 -12.55 8.77 15.41
CA PHE A 90 -12.71 8.42 14.01
C PHE A 90 -11.78 9.20 13.10
N GLN A 91 -11.52 8.62 11.93
CA GLN A 91 -10.92 9.24 10.77
C GLN A 91 -11.64 8.75 9.51
N ALA A 92 -11.85 9.64 8.56
CA ALA A 92 -12.42 9.33 7.27
C ALA A 92 -11.75 10.21 6.21
N ALA A 93 -11.37 9.63 5.08
CA ALA A 93 -10.79 10.37 3.96
C ALA A 93 -11.29 9.80 2.64
N VAL A 94 -11.60 10.68 1.68
CA VAL A 94 -11.81 10.33 0.28
C VAL A 94 -10.69 10.99 -0.51
N PHE A 95 -10.07 10.23 -1.39
CA PHE A 95 -8.97 10.71 -2.21
C PHE A 95 -9.15 10.32 -3.67
N GLN A 96 -8.54 11.13 -4.53
CA GLN A 96 -8.37 10.85 -5.94
C GLN A 96 -6.96 11.27 -6.36
N GLN A 97 -6.29 10.38 -7.07
CA GLN A 97 -4.98 10.62 -7.66
C GLN A 97 -5.03 10.31 -9.16
N ASP A 98 -4.70 11.32 -9.97
CA ASP A 98 -4.56 11.18 -11.42
C ASP A 98 -3.08 11.14 -11.78
N ILE A 99 -2.60 9.99 -12.24
CA ILE A 99 -1.21 9.77 -12.67
C ILE A 99 -1.16 9.86 -14.19
N LYS A 100 -0.28 10.70 -14.70
CA LYS A 100 0.03 10.85 -16.13
C LYS A 100 1.42 10.32 -16.42
N ASP A 101 1.63 9.95 -17.68
CA ASP A 101 2.86 9.38 -18.18
C ASP A 101 3.23 8.10 -17.43
N PHE A 102 2.25 7.24 -17.13
CA PHE A 102 2.47 6.03 -16.33
C PHE A 102 3.56 5.14 -16.94
N ILE A 103 4.58 4.74 -16.17
CA ILE A 103 5.71 3.95 -16.67
C ILE A 103 5.38 2.47 -16.55
N SER A 104 5.48 1.72 -17.65
CA SER A 104 5.25 0.27 -17.67
C SER A 104 6.33 -0.48 -18.45
N PRO A 105 6.68 -1.72 -18.05
CA PRO A 105 7.55 -2.58 -18.83
C PRO A 105 7.01 -2.82 -20.25
N PHE A 106 7.92 -2.84 -21.23
CA PHE A 106 7.62 -3.14 -22.62
C PHE A 106 8.61 -4.17 -23.19
N GLY A 107 8.10 -5.13 -23.96
CA GLY A 107 8.89 -6.25 -24.49
C GLY A 107 9.00 -7.43 -23.51
N THR A 108 9.97 -8.32 -23.73
CA THR A 108 10.08 -9.59 -22.99
C THR A 108 11.34 -9.61 -22.12
N PHE A 109 11.17 -10.05 -20.87
CA PHE A 109 12.28 -10.32 -19.95
C PHE A 109 13.31 -11.28 -20.57
N PRO A 110 14.64 -11.11 -20.34
CA PRO A 110 15.28 -10.11 -19.46
C PRO A 110 15.56 -8.75 -20.11
N ASN A 111 15.27 -8.60 -21.40
CA ASN A 111 15.63 -7.42 -22.19
C ASN A 111 14.41 -6.51 -22.42
N ASN A 112 13.48 -6.47 -21.48
CA ASN A 112 12.36 -5.54 -21.54
C ASN A 112 12.86 -4.11 -21.32
N SER A 113 12.38 -3.18 -22.14
CA SER A 113 12.52 -1.75 -21.90
C SER A 113 11.34 -1.24 -21.06
N PHE A 114 11.27 0.06 -20.86
CA PHE A 114 10.16 0.74 -20.20
C PHE A 114 9.69 1.90 -21.07
N GLN A 115 8.39 2.21 -21.00
CA GLN A 115 7.80 3.33 -21.72
C GLN A 115 6.65 3.95 -20.93
N ASN A 116 6.35 5.21 -21.21
CA ASN A 116 5.15 5.87 -20.70
C ASN A 116 3.94 5.36 -21.51
N VAL A 117 2.96 4.73 -20.86
CA VAL A 117 1.85 4.00 -21.51
C VAL A 117 0.47 4.67 -21.36
N GLY A 118 0.36 5.76 -20.59
CA GLY A 118 -0.88 6.53 -20.49
C GLY A 118 -1.14 7.07 -19.09
N ARG A 119 -2.37 6.84 -18.59
CA ARG A 119 -2.93 7.48 -17.39
C ARG A 119 -3.54 6.45 -16.45
N VAL A 120 -3.33 6.64 -15.16
CA VAL A 120 -3.93 5.83 -14.09
C VAL A 120 -4.75 6.74 -13.19
N ASN A 121 -6.00 6.38 -12.97
CA ASN A 121 -6.85 7.02 -11.98
C ASN A 121 -6.89 6.14 -10.72
N GLN A 122 -6.69 6.74 -9.56
CA GLN A 122 -6.72 6.07 -8.27
C GLN A 122 -7.72 6.78 -7.36
N PHE A 123 -8.94 6.26 -7.29
CA PHE A 123 -9.96 6.75 -6.38
C PHE A 123 -10.05 5.85 -5.15
N GLY A 124 -10.21 6.44 -3.97
CA GLY A 124 -10.36 5.64 -2.76
C GLY A 124 -11.05 6.33 -1.60
N LEU A 125 -11.44 5.50 -0.64
CA LEU A 125 -12.03 5.87 0.63
C LEU A 125 -11.31 5.11 1.74
N GLU A 126 -10.91 5.81 2.78
CA GLU A 126 -10.34 5.25 4.00
C GLU A 126 -11.20 5.63 5.19
N LEU A 127 -11.57 4.64 5.99
CA LEU A 127 -12.31 4.80 7.23
C LEU A 127 -11.54 4.14 8.36
N GLY A 128 -11.44 4.82 9.49
CA GLY A 128 -10.85 4.29 10.72
C GLY A 128 -11.66 4.73 11.93
N SER A 129 -11.81 3.84 12.90
CA SER A 129 -12.46 4.16 14.16
C SER A 129 -11.86 3.36 15.32
N GLN A 130 -11.84 4.00 16.49
CA GLN A 130 -11.54 3.36 17.76
C GLN A 130 -12.70 3.65 18.71
N VAL A 131 -13.26 2.58 19.28
CA VAL A 131 -14.44 2.62 20.15
C VAL A 131 -14.11 1.96 21.48
N GLU A 132 -14.18 2.69 22.58
CA GLU A 132 -14.14 2.15 23.92
C GLU A 132 -15.52 1.59 24.29
N LEU A 133 -15.72 0.28 24.09
CA LEU A 133 -17.00 -0.39 24.36
C LEU A 133 -17.30 -0.42 25.86
N PHE A 134 -16.28 -0.72 26.66
CA PHE A 134 -16.31 -0.70 28.13
C PHE A 134 -14.93 -0.25 28.64
N SER A 135 -14.79 0.02 29.94
CA SER A 135 -13.54 0.54 30.56
C SER A 135 -12.28 -0.30 30.34
N ARG A 136 -12.41 -1.51 29.79
CA ARG A 136 -11.32 -2.47 29.55
C ARG A 136 -11.31 -3.04 28.14
N LEU A 137 -12.30 -2.68 27.31
CA LEU A 137 -12.54 -3.31 26.03
C LEU A 137 -12.63 -2.25 24.93
N THR A 138 -11.71 -2.31 23.99
CA THR A 138 -11.60 -1.36 22.88
C THR A 138 -11.74 -2.10 21.55
N LEU A 139 -12.61 -1.60 20.68
CA LEU A 139 -12.76 -2.07 19.31
C LEU A 139 -12.08 -1.09 18.36
N GLY A 140 -11.10 -1.55 17.59
CA GLY A 140 -10.52 -0.85 16.46
C GLY A 140 -11.11 -1.38 15.16
N LEU A 141 -11.46 -0.49 14.23
CA LEU A 141 -11.97 -0.83 12.90
C LEU A 141 -11.22 0.01 11.86
N ALA A 142 -10.86 -0.60 10.74
CA ALA A 142 -10.38 0.10 9.57
C ALA A 142 -10.94 -0.52 8.30
N TYR A 143 -11.23 0.32 7.32
CA TYR A 143 -11.73 -0.09 6.02
C TYR A 143 -11.15 0.78 4.92
N THR A 144 -10.65 0.15 3.88
CA THR A 144 -10.13 0.80 2.68
C THR A 144 -10.90 0.31 1.47
N TYR A 145 -11.39 1.26 0.66
CA TYR A 145 -11.89 1.03 -0.69
C TYR A 145 -10.92 1.64 -1.70
N SER A 146 -10.57 0.88 -2.73
CA SER A 146 -9.64 1.32 -3.78
C SER A 146 -10.17 0.93 -5.15
N ASP A 147 -10.57 1.91 -5.95
CA ASP A 147 -10.94 1.72 -7.35
C ASP A 147 -9.86 2.35 -8.24
N PHE A 148 -8.82 1.57 -8.50
CA PHE A 148 -7.64 2.02 -9.23
C PHE A 148 -7.68 1.41 -10.62
N THR A 149 -7.70 2.25 -11.65
CA THR A 149 -7.89 1.85 -13.04
C THR A 149 -6.86 2.49 -13.95
N PHE A 150 -6.52 1.78 -15.01
CA PHE A 150 -5.89 2.39 -16.17
C PHE A 150 -6.95 3.23 -16.89
N GLU A 151 -6.93 4.56 -16.73
CA GLU A 151 -7.79 5.45 -17.51
C GLU A 151 -7.40 5.34 -18.99
N GLU A 152 -6.10 5.30 -19.27
CA GLU A 152 -5.51 5.05 -20.59
C GLU A 152 -4.30 4.12 -20.42
N PHE A 153 -4.27 3.01 -21.15
CA PHE A 153 -3.07 2.18 -21.25
C PHE A 153 -2.96 1.65 -22.67
N ASN A 154 -2.02 2.18 -23.43
CA ASN A 154 -1.71 1.66 -24.76
C ASN A 154 -0.19 1.55 -24.91
N ASN A 155 0.28 0.32 -25.14
CA ASN A 155 1.70 0.04 -25.30
C ASN A 155 2.10 -0.21 -26.76
N GLY A 156 1.22 0.11 -27.71
CA GLY A 156 1.36 -0.11 -29.16
C GLY A 156 1.00 -1.52 -29.63
N THR A 157 0.96 -2.51 -28.72
CA THR A 157 0.61 -3.91 -29.04
C THR A 157 -0.70 -4.34 -28.37
N ASN A 158 -0.91 -3.89 -27.14
CA ASN A 158 -2.08 -4.17 -26.33
C ASN A 158 -2.65 -2.85 -25.80
N ASP A 159 -3.97 -2.86 -25.61
CA ASP A 159 -4.72 -1.83 -24.91
C ASP A 159 -5.31 -2.45 -23.64
N PHE A 160 -4.95 -1.89 -22.49
CA PHE A 160 -5.46 -2.31 -21.18
C PHE A 160 -6.19 -1.16 -20.48
N SER A 161 -6.65 -0.17 -21.25
CA SER A 161 -7.51 0.89 -20.72
C SER A 161 -8.76 0.27 -20.07
N GLU A 162 -9.27 0.94 -19.05
CA GLU A 162 -10.40 0.52 -18.19
C GLU A 162 -10.13 -0.71 -17.29
N ASN A 163 -9.01 -1.42 -17.47
CA ASN A 163 -8.63 -2.50 -16.55
C ASN A 163 -8.24 -1.95 -15.18
N GLN A 164 -8.44 -2.79 -14.16
CA GLN A 164 -8.01 -2.51 -12.79
C GLN A 164 -6.50 -2.62 -12.68
N LEU A 165 -5.91 -1.70 -11.91
CA LEU A 165 -4.50 -1.74 -11.59
C LEU A 165 -4.20 -3.03 -10.79
N PRO A 166 -3.30 -3.89 -11.27
CA PRO A 166 -3.01 -5.14 -10.57
C PRO A 166 -2.25 -4.89 -9.26
N GLY A 167 -2.42 -5.81 -8.31
CA GLY A 167 -1.81 -5.75 -6.98
C GLY A 167 -2.61 -4.95 -5.94
N VAL A 168 -3.74 -4.36 -6.33
CA VAL A 168 -4.56 -3.54 -5.43
C VAL A 168 -5.92 -4.21 -5.16
N PRO A 169 -6.18 -4.69 -3.94
CA PRO A 169 -7.51 -5.13 -3.54
C PRO A 169 -8.50 -3.98 -3.46
N ARG A 170 -9.72 -4.19 -3.99
CA ARG A 170 -10.77 -3.17 -3.94
C ARG A 170 -11.28 -2.89 -2.54
N HIS A 171 -11.27 -3.91 -1.68
CA HIS A 171 -11.74 -3.81 -0.31
C HIS A 171 -10.77 -4.51 0.62
N ILE A 172 -10.33 -3.77 1.64
CA ILE A 172 -9.58 -4.28 2.78
C ILE A 172 -10.35 -3.90 4.04
N PHE A 173 -10.64 -4.88 4.88
CA PHE A 173 -11.24 -4.68 6.19
C PHE A 173 -10.29 -5.19 7.26
N PHE A 174 -10.16 -4.42 8.34
CA PHE A 174 -9.44 -4.79 9.54
C PHE A 174 -10.30 -4.50 10.76
N GLY A 175 -10.30 -5.43 11.72
CA GLY A 175 -10.92 -5.24 13.02
C GLY A 175 -10.05 -5.83 14.12
N GLU A 176 -9.95 -5.14 15.26
CA GLU A 176 -9.26 -5.63 16.45
C GLU A 176 -10.11 -5.39 17.68
N LEU A 177 -10.34 -6.43 18.48
CA LEU A 177 -10.93 -6.32 19.80
C LEU A 177 -9.82 -6.49 20.83
N ARG A 178 -9.52 -5.43 21.58
CA ARG A 178 -8.49 -5.41 22.63
C ARG A 178 -9.11 -5.39 24.01
N TYR A 179 -8.63 -6.26 24.89
CA TYR A 179 -8.92 -6.27 26.31
C TYR A 179 -7.68 -5.90 27.10
N ARG A 180 -7.82 -5.05 28.12
CA ARG A 180 -6.80 -4.79 29.12
C ARG A 180 -7.43 -4.39 30.44
N ASP A 181 -6.95 -4.95 31.53
CA ASP A 181 -7.42 -4.59 32.86
C ASP A 181 -6.31 -4.14 33.82
N GLY A 182 -6.75 -3.70 35.01
CA GLY A 182 -5.84 -3.21 36.05
C GLY A 182 -5.05 -4.31 36.78
N SER A 183 -5.32 -5.60 36.53
CA SER A 183 -4.50 -6.69 37.08
C SER A 183 -3.20 -6.87 36.30
N GLY A 184 -3.14 -6.37 35.06
CA GLY A 184 -2.05 -6.59 34.13
C GLY A 184 -2.41 -7.55 33.00
N LEU A 185 -3.57 -8.22 33.07
CA LEU A 185 -4.06 -9.08 31.99
C LEU A 185 -4.40 -8.25 30.76
N TYR A 186 -3.92 -8.70 29.60
CA TYR A 186 -4.32 -8.14 28.32
C TYR A 186 -4.46 -9.22 27.25
N GLY A 187 -5.25 -8.92 26.23
CA GLY A 187 -5.40 -9.75 25.05
C GLY A 187 -5.99 -9.00 23.88
N ALA A 188 -5.83 -9.56 22.69
CA ALA A 188 -6.44 -9.03 21.48
C ALA A 188 -6.81 -10.18 20.53
N ILE A 189 -7.90 -9.98 19.80
CA ILE A 189 -8.23 -10.77 18.61
C ILE A 189 -8.30 -9.78 17.46
N GLU A 190 -7.61 -10.08 16.38
CA GLU A 190 -7.59 -9.30 15.14
C GLU A 190 -8.13 -10.13 13.97
N LEU A 191 -8.77 -9.46 13.03
CA LEU A 191 -9.30 -10.03 11.80
C LEU A 191 -8.93 -9.11 10.63
N GLN A 192 -8.39 -9.69 9.57
CA GLN A 192 -8.14 -9.01 8.31
C GLN A 192 -8.86 -9.75 7.18
N SER A 193 -9.64 -9.03 6.39
CA SER A 193 -10.33 -9.55 5.20
C SER A 193 -9.92 -8.75 3.99
N VAL A 194 -9.52 -9.45 2.92
CA VAL A 194 -9.05 -8.84 1.68
C VAL A 194 -9.82 -9.47 0.52
N THR A 195 -10.36 -8.63 -0.35
CA THR A 195 -11.08 -9.11 -1.53
C THR A 195 -10.13 -9.50 -2.66
N ARG A 196 -10.66 -10.20 -3.65
CA ARG A 196 -9.94 -10.57 -4.87
C ARG A 196 -9.30 -9.34 -5.52
N PHE A 197 -8.10 -9.50 -6.06
CA PHE A 197 -7.40 -8.47 -6.83
C PHE A 197 -6.70 -9.06 -8.04
N GLN A 198 -6.49 -8.24 -9.07
CA GLN A 198 -5.85 -8.67 -10.31
C GLN A 198 -4.35 -8.79 -10.12
N VAL A 199 -3.70 -9.73 -10.82
CA VAL A 199 -2.23 -9.93 -10.73
C VAL A 199 -1.52 -9.64 -12.05
N ASN A 200 -2.26 -9.20 -13.07
CA ASN A 200 -1.70 -8.74 -14.33
C ASN A 200 -2.53 -7.62 -14.97
N ASP A 201 -1.88 -6.82 -15.83
CA ASP A 201 -2.49 -5.64 -16.47
C ASP A 201 -3.68 -6.03 -17.35
N ALA A 202 -3.64 -7.21 -17.96
CA ALA A 202 -4.74 -7.76 -18.76
C ALA A 202 -5.94 -8.23 -17.94
N ASN A 203 -5.86 -8.23 -16.60
CA ASN A 203 -6.93 -8.63 -15.67
C ASN A 203 -7.48 -10.05 -15.94
N THR A 204 -6.62 -10.94 -16.45
CA THR A 204 -6.96 -12.34 -16.77
C THR A 204 -6.64 -13.31 -15.65
N PHE A 205 -5.79 -12.89 -14.70
CA PHE A 205 -5.47 -13.64 -13.49
C PHE A 205 -5.74 -12.79 -12.26
N SER A 206 -6.20 -13.44 -11.20
CA SER A 206 -6.49 -12.77 -9.94
C SER A 206 -6.05 -13.61 -8.74
N ASN A 207 -5.71 -12.93 -7.65
CA ASN A 207 -5.53 -13.51 -6.35
C ASN A 207 -6.89 -13.73 -5.69
N PRO A 208 -7.16 -14.93 -5.15
CA PRO A 208 -8.40 -15.17 -4.40
C PRO A 208 -8.58 -14.22 -3.22
N PRO A 209 -9.84 -13.93 -2.80
CA PRO A 209 -10.07 -13.24 -1.53
C PRO A 209 -9.63 -14.15 -0.36
N TYR A 210 -9.29 -13.54 0.77
CA TYR A 210 -8.95 -14.29 1.98
C TYR A 210 -9.36 -13.52 3.23
N THR A 211 -9.58 -14.25 4.32
CA THR A 211 -9.82 -13.70 5.65
C THR A 211 -8.97 -14.46 6.66
N VAL A 212 -8.19 -13.73 7.44
CA VAL A 212 -7.30 -14.29 8.47
C VAL A 212 -7.64 -13.68 9.82
N ALA A 213 -7.64 -14.51 10.86
CA ALA A 213 -7.82 -14.07 12.23
C ALA A 213 -6.60 -14.49 13.06
N SER A 214 -6.18 -13.62 13.98
CA SER A 214 -5.07 -13.89 14.89
C SER A 214 -5.47 -13.48 16.30
N ALA A 215 -4.84 -14.10 17.31
CA ALA A 215 -5.08 -13.76 18.70
C ALA A 215 -3.78 -13.70 19.49
N ARG A 216 -3.74 -12.83 20.49
CA ARG A 216 -2.65 -12.75 21.46
C ARG A 216 -3.19 -12.52 22.86
N MET A 217 -2.49 -13.03 23.86
CA MET A 217 -2.74 -12.72 25.27
C MET A 217 -1.44 -12.63 26.04
N GLY A 218 -1.45 -11.88 27.13
CA GLY A 218 -0.29 -11.74 28.00
C GLY A 218 -0.66 -11.12 29.34
N TYR A 219 0.32 -11.01 30.21
CA TYR A 219 0.13 -10.48 31.55
C TYR A 219 1.31 -9.60 31.96
N ASP A 220 1.04 -8.37 32.37
CA ASP A 220 2.04 -7.44 32.88
C ASP A 220 2.14 -7.58 34.41
N TRP A 221 3.14 -8.34 34.87
CA TRP A 221 3.42 -8.52 36.29
C TRP A 221 4.44 -7.50 36.77
N ASP A 222 3.96 -6.49 37.49
CA ASP A 222 4.82 -5.52 38.17
C ASP A 222 5.31 -6.06 39.52
N THR A 223 6.63 -6.18 39.68
CA THR A 223 7.27 -6.64 40.94
C THR A 223 7.75 -5.49 41.82
N GLY A 224 7.59 -4.24 41.35
CA GLY A 224 8.11 -3.02 41.99
C GLY A 224 9.61 -2.75 41.73
N ARG A 225 10.36 -3.71 41.17
CA ARG A 225 11.76 -3.53 40.74
C ARG A 225 11.96 -3.65 39.24
N PHE A 226 11.13 -4.46 38.61
CA PHE A 226 11.06 -4.69 37.18
C PHE A 226 9.67 -5.24 36.86
N ARG A 227 9.26 -5.09 35.61
CA ARG A 227 8.03 -5.66 35.07
C ARG A 227 8.35 -6.90 34.23
N LEU A 228 7.69 -8.01 34.53
CA LEU A 228 7.70 -9.22 33.70
C LEU A 228 6.45 -9.24 32.83
N SER A 229 6.62 -9.45 31.52
CA SER A 229 5.52 -9.45 30.56
C SER A 229 5.54 -10.72 29.69
N PRO A 230 5.18 -11.90 30.24
CA PRO A 230 4.92 -13.09 29.44
C PRO A 230 3.75 -12.89 28.47
N PHE A 231 3.87 -13.44 27.27
CA PHE A 231 2.81 -13.44 26.26
C PHE A 231 2.85 -14.68 25.38
N LEU A 232 1.70 -14.98 24.77
CA LEU A 232 1.53 -15.98 23.74
C LEU A 232 0.60 -15.45 22.65
N GLY A 233 0.79 -15.90 21.42
CA GLY A 233 -0.03 -15.54 20.29
C GLY A 233 -0.12 -16.66 19.26
N VAL A 234 -1.19 -16.61 18.48
CA VAL A 234 -1.47 -17.52 17.39
C VAL A 234 -1.89 -16.68 16.19
N ASN A 235 -1.16 -16.82 15.09
CA ASN A 235 -1.52 -16.24 13.80
C ASN A 235 -2.34 -17.25 13.00
N ASN A 236 -3.27 -16.76 12.19
CA ASN A 236 -4.05 -17.57 11.26
C ASN A 236 -4.82 -18.71 11.96
N LEU A 237 -5.68 -18.33 12.92
CA LEU A 237 -6.51 -19.22 13.74
C LEU A 237 -7.41 -20.16 12.93
N SER A 238 -7.79 -19.76 11.72
CA SER A 238 -8.63 -20.53 10.80
C SER A 238 -7.85 -21.43 9.85
N ASP A 239 -6.52 -21.45 9.94
CA ASP A 239 -5.65 -22.22 9.05
C ASP A 239 -5.87 -21.91 7.56
N GLU A 240 -6.09 -20.63 7.26
CA GLU A 240 -6.39 -20.15 5.91
C GLU A 240 -5.14 -20.24 5.02
N ARG A 241 -5.31 -20.76 3.80
CA ARG A 241 -4.24 -20.80 2.80
C ARG A 241 -4.35 -19.60 1.88
N TYR A 242 -3.48 -18.62 2.08
CA TYR A 242 -3.57 -17.35 1.37
C TYR A 242 -2.20 -16.85 0.90
N SER A 243 -2.26 -15.86 0.01
CA SER A 243 -1.09 -15.12 -0.45
C SER A 243 -1.40 -13.62 -0.33
N ALA A 244 -0.65 -12.94 0.54
CA ALA A 244 -0.74 -11.48 0.69
C ALA A 244 0.20 -10.74 -0.27
N PHE A 245 0.95 -11.46 -1.10
CA PHE A 245 1.91 -10.92 -2.03
C PHE A 245 1.76 -11.59 -3.39
N ALA A 246 1.71 -10.80 -4.46
CA ALA A 246 1.69 -11.31 -5.82
C ALA A 246 2.84 -10.78 -6.68
N LEU A 247 3.45 -11.65 -7.48
CA LEU A 247 4.39 -11.27 -8.54
C LEU A 247 3.60 -10.72 -9.74
N ILE A 248 3.37 -9.41 -9.75
CA ILE A 248 2.58 -8.74 -10.79
C ILE A 248 3.22 -8.93 -12.17
N ASN A 249 2.40 -9.28 -13.16
CA ASN A 249 2.81 -9.50 -14.54
C ASN A 249 3.90 -10.59 -14.74
N ASP A 250 4.04 -11.56 -13.82
CA ASP A 250 4.99 -12.68 -14.02
C ASP A 250 4.62 -13.53 -15.24
N THR A 251 5.52 -13.54 -16.23
CA THR A 251 5.30 -14.20 -17.53
C THR A 251 5.24 -15.73 -17.42
N ALA A 252 5.82 -16.31 -16.37
CA ALA A 252 5.75 -17.74 -16.06
C ALA A 252 4.53 -18.10 -15.18
N ARG A 253 3.63 -17.14 -14.92
CA ARG A 253 2.41 -17.29 -14.12
C ARG A 253 2.65 -17.74 -12.67
N ARG A 254 3.81 -17.41 -12.11
CA ARG A 254 4.16 -17.70 -10.72
C ARG A 254 3.69 -16.57 -9.82
N PHE A 255 2.39 -16.28 -9.86
CA PHE A 255 1.86 -15.08 -9.21
C PHE A 255 1.91 -15.15 -7.69
N PHE A 256 1.80 -16.33 -7.07
CA PHE A 256 1.48 -16.44 -5.64
C PHE A 256 2.68 -16.87 -4.80
N ASN A 257 2.84 -16.24 -3.64
CA ASN A 257 3.75 -16.68 -2.59
C ASN A 257 2.94 -16.99 -1.32
N PRO A 258 2.71 -18.27 -0.98
CA PRO A 258 1.86 -18.65 0.14
C PRO A 258 2.49 -18.20 1.46
N LEU A 259 1.66 -17.68 2.37
CA LEU A 259 2.07 -17.35 3.73
C LEU A 259 1.92 -18.56 4.66
N PRO A 260 2.56 -18.54 5.85
CA PRO A 260 2.39 -19.60 6.82
C PRO A 260 0.91 -19.85 7.16
N GLU A 261 0.60 -21.13 7.29
CA GLU A 261 -0.63 -21.67 7.89
C GLU A 261 -0.69 -21.30 9.39
N LEU A 262 -1.51 -21.98 10.19
CA LEU A 262 -1.57 -21.72 11.63
C LEU A 262 -0.17 -21.74 12.27
N SER A 263 0.20 -20.67 12.97
CA SER A 263 1.48 -20.56 13.65
C SER A 263 1.34 -19.93 15.02
N ALA A 264 2.07 -20.46 16.00
CA ALA A 264 2.08 -19.97 17.38
C ALA A 264 3.44 -19.37 17.73
N TYR A 265 3.43 -18.37 18.60
CA TYR A 265 4.62 -17.72 19.12
C TYR A 265 4.41 -17.29 20.57
N GLY A 266 5.50 -17.03 21.28
CA GLY A 266 5.44 -16.57 22.66
C GLY A 266 6.79 -16.06 23.13
N GLY A 267 6.77 -15.37 24.26
CA GLY A 267 7.98 -14.77 24.82
C GLY A 267 7.74 -14.17 26.19
N VAL A 268 8.80 -13.62 26.76
CA VAL A 268 8.78 -12.91 28.03
C VAL A 268 9.59 -11.63 27.89
N GLY A 269 8.95 -10.49 28.11
CA GLY A 269 9.62 -9.19 28.24
C GLY A 269 10.05 -8.93 29.68
N VAL A 270 11.18 -8.24 29.85
CA VAL A 270 11.64 -7.73 31.15
C VAL A 270 11.97 -6.24 31.00
N THR A 271 11.32 -5.39 31.79
CA THR A 271 11.56 -3.94 31.79
C THR A 271 11.97 -3.50 33.20
N PHE A 272 13.06 -2.74 33.31
CA PHE A 272 13.59 -2.19 34.57
C PHE A 272 13.10 -0.76 34.80
#